data_AF-A0A376VD12-F1
#
_entry.id   AF-A0A376VD12-F1
#
_cell.length_a   1.000
_cell.length_b   1.000
_cell.length_c   1.000
_cell.angle_alpha   90.00
_cell.angle_beta   90.00
_cell.angle_gamma   90.00
#
_symmetry.space_group_name_H-M   'P 1'
#
loop_
_entity.id
_entity.type
_entity.pdbx_description
1 polymer ?
#
loop_
_entity_poly.entity_id
_entity_poly.type
_entity_poly.pdbx_seq_one_letter_code
_entity_poly.pdbx_strand_id
1 'polypeptide(L)'
;MKTQRGYTLIETLVAMLILVMLSASGLYGWQYWQQSQRLWQTASQARDYLLYLREDANWHNRDHSISVIREGALWCLVSSAAGANTCHGSSPLVFVPRWPEVEMSDLTPSLAFFGLRNTAWAGHIRFKKLNGRVVAGGFAVGKTPALSARRNRRMPVKELGFSLLEVLIAMAISSVLLLGAARFLPALQRDSLTSTRKLALEDEIWLRVFTVAKHLQRAGYCHGSCTGEGLEIVGQGDCVIVQWDANSNGIWDREPVKESDQIGFRLKEHVLETLRGATSCEGKGWDKVTNPDAIIIDTFQVTRQDVSGFSPVLTVNMHAASKADPQTVVDASYSVTGSNL
;
A
#
# COMPACT_ATOMS: atom_id res chain seq x y z
N MET A 1 -62.53 29.90 9.20
CA MET A 1 -61.75 29.37 8.05
C MET A 1 -60.32 29.86 8.19
N LYS A 2 -59.35 28.95 8.39
CA LYS A 2 -57.92 29.32 8.48
C LYS A 2 -57.34 29.36 7.08
N THR A 3 -56.95 30.54 6.62
CA THR A 3 -56.22 30.75 5.36
C THR A 3 -54.78 30.26 5.54
N GLN A 4 -54.48 29.07 5.02
CA GLN A 4 -53.09 28.61 4.94
C GLN A 4 -52.38 29.44 3.85
N ARG A 5 -51.34 30.18 4.25
CA ARG A 5 -50.46 30.91 3.35
C ARG A 5 -49.46 29.91 2.78
N GLY A 6 -49.43 29.75 1.45
CA GLY A 6 -48.41 28.97 0.76
C GLY A 6 -47.01 29.57 0.95
N TYR A 7 -45.98 28.76 0.68
CA TYR A 7 -44.58 29.19 0.75
C TYR A 7 -44.31 30.31 -0.26
N THR A 8 -43.55 31.31 0.16
CA THR A 8 -43.16 32.40 -0.74
C THR A 8 -42.10 31.93 -1.73
N LEU A 9 -42.07 32.52 -2.93
CA LEU A 9 -41.03 32.24 -3.95
C LEU A 9 -39.61 32.38 -3.37
N ILE A 10 -39.42 33.30 -2.42
CA ILE A 10 -38.14 33.53 -1.76
C ILE A 10 -37.75 32.32 -0.88
N GLU A 11 -38.68 31.75 -0.12
CA GLU A 11 -38.41 30.58 0.72
C GLU A 11 -38.05 29.34 -0.12
N THR A 12 -38.76 29.11 -1.23
CA THR A 12 -38.45 27.98 -2.12
C THR A 12 -37.12 28.19 -2.85
N LEU A 13 -36.78 29.42 -3.23
CA LEU A 13 -35.47 29.76 -3.78
C LEU A 13 -34.35 29.53 -2.77
N VAL A 14 -34.51 29.98 -1.52
CA VAL A 14 -33.49 29.78 -0.47
C VAL A 14 -33.28 28.29 -0.18
N ALA A 15 -34.36 27.51 -0.08
CA ALA A 15 -34.27 26.06 0.15
C ALA A 15 -33.56 25.33 -1.00
N MET A 16 -33.88 25.67 -2.26
CA MET A 16 -33.20 25.12 -3.43
C MET A 16 -31.71 25.49 -3.45
N LEU A 17 -31.37 26.71 -3.07
CA LEU A 17 -29.99 27.20 -3.05
C LEU A 17 -29.15 26.47 -1.99
N ILE A 18 -29.72 26.22 -0.80
CA ILE A 18 -29.08 25.41 0.25
C ILE A 18 -28.88 23.96 -0.22
N LEU A 19 -29.90 23.35 -0.85
CA LEU A 19 -29.80 22.00 -1.40
C LEU A 19 -28.70 21.87 -2.44
N VAL A 20 -28.57 22.85 -3.34
CA VAL A 20 -27.52 22.88 -4.37
C VAL A 20 -26.14 23.01 -3.73
N MET A 21 -25.96 23.88 -2.72
CA MET A 21 -24.68 24.03 -2.03
C MET A 21 -24.26 22.76 -1.27
N LEU A 22 -25.18 22.11 -0.56
CA LEU A 22 -24.91 20.86 0.16
C LEU A 22 -24.61 19.70 -0.80
N SER A 23 -25.33 19.63 -1.92
CA SER A 23 -25.10 18.62 -2.95
C SER A 23 -23.74 18.80 -3.63
N ALA A 24 -23.38 20.04 -3.98
CA ALA A 24 -22.11 20.35 -4.64
C ALA A 24 -20.90 20.06 -3.73
N SER A 25 -20.99 20.41 -2.45
CA SER A 25 -19.91 20.13 -1.48
C SER A 25 -19.76 18.63 -1.19
N GLY A 26 -20.86 17.89 -1.06
CA GLY A 26 -20.83 16.43 -0.95
C GLY A 26 -20.22 15.76 -2.18
N LEU A 27 -20.60 16.21 -3.38
CA LEU A 27 -20.06 15.68 -4.65
C LEU A 27 -18.56 15.95 -4.78
N TYR A 28 -18.11 17.16 -4.44
CA TYR A 28 -16.70 17.54 -4.49
C TYR A 28 -15.86 16.72 -3.50
N GLY A 29 -16.34 16.55 -2.27
CA GLY A 29 -15.69 15.73 -1.24
C GLY A 29 -15.59 14.27 -1.66
N TRP A 30 -16.67 13.71 -2.23
CA TRP A 30 -16.68 12.34 -2.76
C TRP A 30 -15.68 12.15 -3.90
N GLN A 31 -15.64 13.08 -4.85
CA GLN A 31 -14.69 13.04 -5.97
C GLN A 31 -13.24 13.08 -5.49
N TYR A 32 -12.92 13.95 -4.52
CA TYR A 32 -11.57 14.02 -3.95
C TYR A 32 -11.18 12.72 -3.24
N TRP A 33 -12.08 12.17 -2.41
CA TRP A 33 -11.85 10.90 -1.72
C TRP A 33 -11.65 9.75 -2.71
N GLN A 34 -12.51 9.65 -3.73
CA GLN A 34 -12.43 8.62 -4.77
C GLN A 34 -11.09 8.67 -5.52
N GLN A 35 -10.58 9.85 -5.83
CA GLN A 35 -9.27 10.01 -6.49
C GLN A 35 -8.12 9.52 -5.61
N SER A 36 -8.16 9.78 -4.30
CA SER A 36 -7.12 9.30 -3.38
C SER A 36 -7.15 7.77 -3.22
N GLN A 37 -8.34 7.16 -3.18
CA GLN A 37 -8.49 5.71 -3.14
C GLN A 37 -7.90 5.03 -4.39
N ARG A 38 -8.17 5.59 -5.57
CA ARG A 38 -7.65 5.06 -6.85
C ARG A 38 -6.13 5.10 -6.91
N LEU A 39 -5.51 6.17 -6.41
CA LEU A 39 -4.04 6.27 -6.32
C LEU A 39 -3.46 5.17 -5.42
N TRP A 40 -4.06 4.96 -4.25
CA TRP A 40 -3.63 3.92 -3.31
C TRP A 40 -3.80 2.51 -3.88
N GLN A 41 -4.92 2.24 -4.57
CA GLN A 41 -5.14 0.97 -5.25
C GLN A 41 -4.14 0.71 -6.37
N THR A 42 -3.77 1.73 -7.16
CA THR A 42 -2.74 1.59 -8.21
C THR A 42 -1.36 1.33 -7.60
N ALA A 43 -1.00 2.02 -6.52
CA ALA A 43 0.27 1.80 -5.82
C ALA A 43 0.35 0.38 -5.23
N SER A 44 -0.73 -0.12 -4.65
CA SER A 44 -0.80 -1.48 -4.10
C SER A 44 -0.68 -2.53 -5.21
N GLN A 45 -1.42 -2.38 -6.32
CA GLN A 45 -1.29 -3.29 -7.47
C GLN A 45 0.12 -3.28 -8.08
N ALA A 46 0.79 -2.12 -8.10
CA ALA A 46 2.17 -2.03 -8.57
C ALA A 46 3.14 -2.75 -7.62
N ARG A 47 2.95 -2.64 -6.28
CA ARG A 47 3.71 -3.42 -5.30
C ARG A 47 3.57 -4.92 -5.56
N ASP A 48 2.34 -5.39 -5.73
CA ASP A 48 2.06 -6.82 -5.95
C ASP A 48 2.71 -7.32 -7.24
N TYR A 49 2.65 -6.53 -8.31
CA TYR A 49 3.35 -6.81 -9.56
C TYR A 49 4.88 -6.90 -9.37
N LEU A 50 5.49 -5.98 -8.63
CA LEU A 50 6.93 -6.01 -8.36
C LEU A 50 7.34 -7.23 -7.51
N LEU A 51 6.52 -7.61 -6.53
CA LEU A 51 6.73 -8.81 -5.73
C LEU A 51 6.66 -10.06 -6.61
N TYR A 52 5.65 -10.14 -7.49
CA TYR A 52 5.53 -11.22 -8.46
C TYR A 52 6.78 -11.31 -9.35
N LEU A 53 7.24 -10.20 -9.93
CA LEU A 53 8.46 -10.20 -10.75
C LEU A 53 9.70 -10.66 -9.97
N ARG A 54 9.82 -10.28 -8.71
CA ARG A 54 10.93 -10.72 -7.85
C ARG A 54 10.89 -12.23 -7.60
N GLU A 55 9.71 -12.76 -7.31
CA GLU A 55 9.51 -14.19 -7.10
C GLU A 55 9.77 -14.97 -8.39
N ASP A 56 9.28 -14.47 -9.52
CA ASP A 56 9.46 -15.05 -10.84
C ASP A 56 10.95 -15.03 -11.26
N ALA A 57 11.67 -13.93 -10.99
CA ALA A 57 13.10 -13.82 -11.20
C ALA A 57 13.85 -14.93 -10.46
N ASN A 58 13.55 -15.09 -9.16
CA ASN A 58 14.18 -16.07 -8.29
C ASN A 58 13.83 -17.51 -8.70
N TRP A 59 12.57 -17.78 -9.05
CA TRP A 59 12.12 -19.12 -9.40
C TRP A 59 12.69 -19.59 -10.75
N HIS A 60 12.67 -18.72 -11.76
CA HIS A 60 13.10 -19.05 -13.12
C HIS A 60 14.56 -18.67 -13.40
N ASN A 61 15.29 -18.16 -12.40
CA ASN A 61 16.66 -17.67 -12.53
C ASN A 61 16.85 -16.76 -13.75
N ARG A 62 15.96 -15.76 -13.90
CA ARG A 62 15.97 -14.80 -15.01
C ARG A 62 15.89 -13.37 -14.51
N ASP A 63 16.43 -12.45 -15.29
CA ASP A 63 16.49 -11.05 -14.92
C ASP A 63 15.29 -10.27 -15.49
N HIS A 64 14.73 -9.40 -14.66
CA HIS A 64 13.62 -8.51 -14.97
C HIS A 64 14.06 -7.07 -14.78
N SER A 65 14.47 -6.40 -15.87
CA SER A 65 14.61 -4.94 -15.87
C SER A 65 13.26 -4.32 -16.21
N ILE A 66 12.84 -3.32 -15.44
CA ILE A 66 11.51 -2.71 -15.57
C ILE A 66 11.60 -1.45 -16.41
N SER A 67 10.81 -1.39 -17.48
CA SER A 67 10.66 -0.21 -18.33
C SER A 67 9.21 0.29 -18.31
N VAL A 68 9.02 1.54 -18.73
CA VAL A 68 7.69 2.12 -18.91
C VAL A 68 7.41 2.30 -20.38
N ILE A 69 6.23 1.87 -20.82
CA ILE A 69 5.69 2.19 -22.14
C ILE A 69 4.54 3.18 -21.95
N ARG A 70 4.48 4.21 -22.81
CA ARG A 70 3.43 5.23 -22.80
C ARG A 70 2.74 5.25 -24.15
N GLU A 71 1.44 4.97 -24.15
CA GLU A 71 0.56 4.94 -25.33
C GLU A 71 -0.56 5.97 -25.14
N GLY A 72 -0.28 7.22 -25.53
CA GLY A 72 -1.22 8.32 -25.31
C GLY A 72 -1.48 8.57 -23.83
N ALA A 73 -2.71 8.26 -23.37
CA ALA A 73 -3.11 8.39 -21.96
C ALA A 73 -2.87 7.11 -21.13
N LEU A 74 -2.60 5.98 -21.78
CA LEU A 74 -2.29 4.73 -21.12
C LEU A 74 -0.79 4.61 -20.90
N TRP A 75 -0.41 4.01 -19.78
CA TRP A 75 0.96 3.61 -19.51
C TRP A 75 0.96 2.22 -18.89
N CYS A 76 2.06 1.50 -19.08
CA CYS A 76 2.26 0.19 -18.45
C CYS A 76 3.71 0.03 -18.03
N LEU A 77 3.93 -0.79 -17.01
CA LEU A 77 5.27 -1.28 -16.68
C LEU A 77 5.48 -2.62 -17.36
N VAL A 78 6.64 -2.78 -17.97
CA VAL A 78 6.98 -3.98 -18.72
C VAL A 78 8.31 -4.50 -18.23
N SER A 79 8.36 -5.80 -17.98
CA SER A 79 9.60 -6.51 -17.72
C SER A 79 10.30 -6.84 -19.05
N SER A 80 11.63 -6.72 -19.11
CA SER A 80 12.46 -7.17 -20.25
C SER A 80 12.11 -8.59 -20.74
N ALA A 81 11.81 -9.51 -19.82
CA ALA A 81 11.42 -10.88 -20.15
C ALA A 81 10.09 -11.03 -20.90
N ALA A 82 9.24 -9.98 -20.95
CA ALA A 82 7.96 -10.02 -21.65
C ALA A 82 8.10 -9.88 -23.16
N GLY A 83 9.18 -9.22 -23.63
CA GLY A 83 9.33 -8.85 -25.05
C GLY A 83 8.20 -7.97 -25.60
N ALA A 84 7.41 -7.35 -24.72
CA ALA A 84 6.25 -6.56 -25.11
C ALA A 84 6.67 -5.12 -25.43
N ASN A 85 6.27 -4.64 -26.60
CA ASN A 85 6.49 -3.26 -27.04
C ASN A 85 5.23 -2.40 -26.93
N THR A 86 4.12 -2.98 -26.45
CA THR A 86 2.84 -2.33 -26.28
C THR A 86 2.23 -2.68 -24.93
N CYS A 87 1.29 -1.85 -24.47
CA CYS A 87 0.50 -2.16 -23.28
C CYS A 87 -0.65 -3.15 -23.56
N HIS A 88 -0.78 -3.58 -24.82
CA HIS A 88 -1.82 -4.48 -25.29
C HIS A 88 -1.31 -5.92 -25.31
N GLY A 89 -1.75 -6.73 -24.35
CA GLY A 89 -1.46 -8.14 -24.28
C GLY A 89 -1.68 -8.69 -22.87
N SER A 90 -2.25 -9.89 -22.77
CA SER A 90 -2.50 -10.56 -21.49
C SER A 90 -1.23 -11.30 -21.05
N SER A 91 -0.23 -10.59 -20.55
CA SER A 91 0.97 -11.18 -19.96
C SER A 91 1.10 -10.79 -18.48
N PRO A 92 1.39 -11.73 -17.56
CA PRO A 92 1.63 -11.40 -16.15
C PRO A 92 2.89 -10.56 -15.95
N LEU A 93 3.75 -10.46 -16.97
CA LEU A 93 4.95 -9.64 -16.98
C LEU A 93 4.69 -8.18 -17.43
N VAL A 94 3.44 -7.83 -17.75
CA VAL A 94 3.02 -6.48 -18.13
C VAL A 94 1.99 -5.98 -17.11
N PHE A 95 2.31 -4.87 -16.44
CA PHE A 95 1.40 -4.22 -15.51
C PHE A 95 0.69 -3.06 -16.19
N VAL A 96 -0.64 -3.13 -16.24
CA VAL A 96 -1.52 -2.06 -16.73
C VAL A 96 -2.33 -1.53 -15.55
N PRO A 97 -2.32 -0.21 -15.28
CA PRO A 97 -3.09 0.36 -14.17
C PRO A 97 -4.59 0.20 -14.43
N ARG A 98 -5.33 -0.26 -13.41
CA ARG A 98 -6.80 -0.37 -13.46
C ARG A 98 -7.49 0.98 -13.65
N TRP A 99 -6.86 2.07 -13.20
CA TRP A 99 -7.41 3.42 -13.23
C TRP A 99 -6.58 4.30 -14.19
N PRO A 100 -7.07 4.60 -15.41
CA PRO A 100 -6.34 5.40 -16.41
C PRO A 100 -6.04 6.85 -15.98
N GLU A 101 -6.76 7.34 -14.97
CA GLU A 101 -6.60 8.69 -14.41
C GLU A 101 -5.43 8.83 -13.41
N VAL A 102 -4.79 7.72 -13.06
CA VAL A 102 -3.53 7.72 -12.30
C VAL A 102 -2.38 7.68 -13.29
N GLU A 103 -1.52 8.70 -13.28
CA GLU A 103 -0.38 8.80 -14.18
C GLU A 103 0.90 8.41 -13.42
N MET A 104 1.80 7.65 -14.04
CA MET A 104 3.13 7.44 -13.48
C MET A 104 4.00 8.67 -13.76
N SER A 105 4.56 9.27 -12.70
CA SER A 105 5.35 10.50 -12.77
C SER A 105 6.85 10.24 -12.88
N ASP A 106 7.34 9.20 -12.21
CA ASP A 106 8.78 8.95 -12.08
C ASP A 106 9.07 7.46 -11.85
N LEU A 107 10.18 6.98 -12.40
CA LEU A 107 10.66 5.60 -12.31
C LEU A 107 12.18 5.62 -12.30
N THR A 108 12.80 4.93 -11.34
CA THR A 108 14.25 4.70 -11.36
C THR A 108 14.63 3.86 -12.59
N PRO A 109 15.46 4.36 -13.53
CA PRO A 109 15.77 3.65 -14.77
C PRO A 109 16.47 2.31 -14.57
N SER A 110 17.18 2.16 -13.44
CA SER A 110 17.91 0.95 -13.06
C SER A 110 17.08 0.02 -12.16
N LEU A 111 15.76 0.17 -12.06
CA LEU A 111 14.95 -0.75 -11.26
C LEU A 111 14.93 -2.13 -11.94
N ALA A 112 15.55 -3.12 -11.30
CA ALA A 112 15.65 -4.48 -11.83
C ALA A 112 15.68 -5.53 -10.71
N PHE A 113 15.16 -6.72 -11.03
CA PHE A 113 15.28 -7.93 -10.23
C PHE A 113 16.15 -8.94 -10.96
N PHE A 114 17.08 -9.55 -10.25
CA PHE A 114 18.00 -10.53 -10.80
C PHE A 114 17.73 -11.88 -10.16
N GLY A 115 17.59 -12.91 -11.00
CA GLY A 115 17.22 -14.24 -10.54
C GLY A 115 18.30 -14.88 -9.67
N LEU A 116 19.56 -14.70 -10.06
CA LEU A 116 20.68 -15.22 -9.32
C LEU A 116 20.78 -14.52 -7.95
N ARG A 117 20.71 -15.33 -6.88
CA ARG A 117 20.77 -14.91 -5.48
C ARG A 117 19.61 -14.00 -5.01
N ASN A 118 18.51 -13.90 -5.77
CA ASN A 118 17.34 -13.09 -5.43
C ASN A 118 17.71 -11.63 -5.09
N THR A 119 18.55 -11.04 -5.94
CA THR A 119 19.06 -9.68 -5.74
C THR A 119 18.21 -8.66 -6.48
N ALA A 120 18.15 -7.44 -5.98
CA ALA A 120 17.36 -6.36 -6.56
C ALA A 120 18.14 -5.06 -6.52
N TRP A 121 18.03 -4.25 -7.57
CA TRP A 121 18.50 -2.87 -7.53
C TRP A 121 17.42 -1.97 -6.93
N ALA A 122 17.78 -1.21 -5.90
CA ALA A 122 16.88 -0.30 -5.22
C ALA A 122 16.42 0.83 -6.16
N GLY A 123 15.17 1.23 -6.01
CA GLY A 123 14.58 2.32 -6.77
C GLY A 123 13.22 2.71 -6.24
N HIS A 124 12.58 3.65 -6.92
CA HIS A 124 11.24 4.14 -6.60
C HIS A 124 10.38 4.24 -7.85
N ILE A 125 9.08 4.12 -7.64
CA ILE A 125 8.04 4.43 -8.64
C ILE A 125 7.13 5.46 -8.01
N ARG A 126 6.90 6.58 -8.68
CA ARG A 126 5.96 7.62 -8.22
C ARG A 126 4.75 7.68 -9.13
N PHE A 127 3.58 7.73 -8.49
CA PHE A 127 2.30 7.91 -9.15
C PHE A 127 1.75 9.28 -8.77
N LYS A 128 1.17 9.99 -9.74
CA LYS A 128 0.47 11.26 -9.55
C LYS A 128 -0.96 11.14 -10.07
N LYS A 129 -1.84 11.96 -9.51
CA LYS A 129 -3.18 12.15 -10.07
C LYS A 129 -3.05 12.98 -11.34
N LEU A 130 -3.79 12.62 -12.40
CA LEU A 130 -3.91 13.51 -13.55
C LEU A 130 -4.46 14.86 -13.04
N ASN A 131 -3.70 15.95 -13.25
CA ASN A 131 -4.06 17.29 -12.78
C ASN A 131 -5.55 17.54 -13.01
N GLY A 132 -6.27 17.92 -11.96
CA GLY A 132 -7.71 18.16 -11.99
C GLY A 132 -8.09 19.16 -13.08
N ARG A 133 -8.43 18.65 -14.28
CA ARG A 133 -9.14 19.41 -15.28
C ARG A 133 -10.61 19.33 -14.93
N VAL A 134 -11.01 20.35 -14.19
CA VAL A 134 -12.37 20.89 -14.20
C VAL A 134 -12.77 21.04 -15.67
N VAL A 135 -13.76 20.28 -16.12
CA VAL A 135 -14.54 20.71 -17.28
C VAL A 135 -15.43 21.83 -16.76
N ALA A 136 -14.93 23.05 -16.90
CA ALA A 136 -15.69 24.26 -16.68
C ALA A 136 -16.83 24.29 -17.71
N GLY A 137 -18.06 24.41 -17.24
CA GLY A 137 -19.19 24.77 -18.08
C GLY A 137 -18.93 26.13 -18.72
N GLY A 138 -18.81 26.15 -20.05
CA GLY A 138 -18.83 27.36 -20.84
C GLY A 138 -20.19 27.48 -21.53
N PHE A 139 -21.04 28.37 -21.03
CA PHE A 139 -22.16 28.89 -21.82
C PHE A 139 -21.61 29.95 -22.77
N ALA A 140 -21.72 29.72 -24.08
CA ALA A 140 -21.47 30.73 -25.09
C ALA A 140 -22.69 31.66 -25.20
N VAL A 141 -22.44 32.96 -25.01
CA VAL A 141 -23.41 34.02 -25.31
C VAL A 141 -23.30 34.37 -26.79
N GLY A 142 -24.44 34.31 -27.49
CA GLY A 142 -24.72 35.09 -28.69
C GLY A 142 -24.59 34.36 -30.03
N LYS A 143 -25.72 33.94 -30.60
CA LYS A 143 -26.43 34.69 -31.66
C LYS A 143 -27.73 33.94 -31.99
N THR A 144 -28.81 34.69 -31.96
CA THR A 144 -30.16 34.29 -32.40
C THR A 144 -30.19 33.82 -33.84
N PRO A 145 -31.04 32.83 -34.14
CA PRO A 145 -31.96 32.99 -35.26
C PRO A 145 -33.41 33.00 -34.77
N ALA A 146 -34.21 33.80 -35.46
CA ALA A 146 -35.63 33.98 -35.21
C ALA A 146 -36.42 32.69 -35.45
N LEU A 147 -37.27 32.31 -34.49
CA LEU A 147 -38.33 31.34 -34.69
C LEU A 147 -39.68 31.98 -34.36
N SER A 148 -40.47 32.09 -35.44
CA SER A 148 -41.92 32.21 -35.56
C SER A 148 -42.74 32.15 -34.26
N ALA A 149 -43.50 33.22 -34.03
CA ALA A 149 -44.52 33.32 -33.01
C ALA A 149 -45.66 32.30 -33.27
N ARG A 150 -45.76 31.28 -32.42
CA ARG A 150 -46.98 30.46 -32.31
C ARG A 150 -47.75 30.86 -31.04
N ARG A 151 -48.97 31.30 -31.29
CA ARG A 151 -50.02 31.78 -30.37
C ARG A 151 -50.12 30.96 -29.08
N ASN A 152 -49.96 31.64 -27.94
CA ASN A 152 -50.15 31.12 -26.59
C ASN A 152 -51.59 30.60 -26.37
N ARG A 153 -51.74 29.32 -26.00
CA ARG A 153 -52.87 28.86 -25.18
C ARG A 153 -52.35 28.70 -23.75
N ARG A 154 -52.74 29.63 -22.86
CA ARG A 154 -52.55 29.46 -21.42
C ARG A 154 -53.41 28.29 -20.96
N MET A 155 -52.79 27.21 -20.49
CA MET A 155 -53.46 26.28 -19.60
C MET A 155 -53.33 26.82 -18.17
N PRO A 156 -54.41 26.86 -17.37
CA PRO A 156 -54.29 27.18 -15.96
C PRO A 156 -53.57 26.02 -15.29
N VAL A 157 -52.35 26.25 -14.82
CA VAL A 157 -51.69 25.35 -13.88
C VAL A 157 -52.51 25.41 -12.60
N LYS A 158 -53.22 24.33 -12.26
CA LYS A 158 -53.77 24.14 -10.91
C LYS A 158 -52.59 23.85 -10.00
N GLU A 159 -52.08 24.87 -9.32
CA GLU A 159 -51.13 24.70 -8.23
C GLU A 159 -51.86 24.03 -7.05
N LEU A 160 -51.68 22.72 -6.92
CA LEU A 160 -52.01 21.98 -5.70
C LEU A 160 -50.84 22.17 -4.74
N GLY A 161 -51.00 23.05 -3.75
CA GLY A 161 -50.00 23.24 -2.70
C GLY A 161 -49.82 21.98 -1.86
N PHE A 162 -48.59 21.75 -1.40
CA PHE A 162 -48.24 20.62 -0.52
C PHE A 162 -48.93 20.74 0.84
N SER A 163 -49.37 19.61 1.39
CA SER A 163 -49.93 19.53 2.73
C SER A 163 -48.84 19.79 3.78
N LEU A 164 -49.19 20.45 4.89
CA LEU A 164 -48.32 20.61 6.07
C LEU A 164 -47.72 19.26 6.50
N LEU A 165 -48.52 18.19 6.42
CA LEU A 165 -48.09 16.84 6.75
C LEU A 165 -46.96 16.35 5.85
N GLU A 166 -47.05 16.59 4.53
CA GLU A 166 -46.02 16.16 3.57
C GLU A 166 -44.69 16.89 3.82
N VAL A 167 -44.76 18.19 4.12
CA VAL A 167 -43.56 18.98 4.42
C VAL A 167 -42.92 18.57 5.74
N LEU A 168 -43.72 18.23 6.75
CA LEU A 168 -43.22 17.68 8.02
C LEU A 168 -42.58 16.29 7.83
N ILE A 169 -43.19 15.42 7.02
CA ILE A 169 -42.61 14.11 6.69
C ILE A 169 -41.30 14.28 5.92
N ALA A 170 -41.26 15.16 4.91
CA ALA A 170 -40.07 15.43 4.13
C ALA A 170 -38.93 15.99 5.00
N MET A 171 -39.20 16.98 5.85
CA MET A 171 -38.21 17.50 6.79
C MET A 171 -37.73 16.45 7.79
N ALA A 172 -38.63 15.61 8.31
CA ALA A 172 -38.26 14.54 9.22
C ALA A 172 -37.32 13.54 8.53
N ILE A 173 -37.68 13.05 7.33
CA ILE A 173 -36.85 12.12 6.57
C ILE A 173 -35.50 12.74 6.21
N SER A 174 -35.47 13.98 5.70
CA SER A 174 -34.23 14.67 5.34
C SER A 174 -33.33 14.90 6.56
N SER A 175 -33.90 15.27 7.71
CA SER A 175 -33.12 15.47 8.95
C SER A 175 -32.48 14.17 9.42
N VAL A 176 -33.21 13.06 9.41
CA VAL A 176 -32.71 11.73 9.79
C VAL A 176 -31.62 11.27 8.83
N LEU A 177 -31.81 11.43 7.52
CA LEU A 177 -30.81 11.06 6.52
C LEU A 177 -29.52 11.90 6.64
N LEU A 178 -29.64 13.21 6.83
CA LEU A 178 -28.49 14.11 6.98
C LEU A 178 -27.71 13.83 8.26
N LEU A 179 -28.41 13.62 9.39
CA LEU A 179 -27.78 13.23 10.66
C LEU A 179 -27.13 11.85 10.57
N GLY A 180 -27.78 10.90 9.89
CA GLY A 180 -27.24 9.58 9.61
C GLY A 180 -25.93 9.66 8.83
N ALA A 181 -25.90 10.38 7.71
CA ALA A 181 -24.69 10.56 6.90
C ALA A 181 -23.58 11.30 7.67
N ALA A 182 -23.93 12.33 8.43
CA ALA A 182 -22.98 13.13 9.22
C ALA A 182 -22.32 12.34 10.36
N ARG A 183 -22.96 11.28 10.87
CA ARG A 183 -22.40 10.41 11.91
C ARG A 183 -21.73 9.16 11.35
N PHE A 184 -22.34 8.57 10.32
CA PHE A 184 -21.90 7.30 9.76
C PHE A 184 -20.61 7.45 8.94
N LEU A 185 -20.50 8.48 8.10
CA LEU A 185 -19.32 8.64 7.23
C LEU A 185 -18.02 8.88 8.02
N PRO A 186 -17.99 9.77 9.03
CA PRO A 186 -16.77 9.94 9.84
C PRO A 186 -16.43 8.71 10.68
N ALA A 187 -17.45 7.98 11.17
CA ALA A 187 -17.23 6.74 11.91
C ALA A 187 -16.61 5.67 11.01
N LEU A 188 -17.17 5.43 9.83
CA LEU A 188 -16.60 4.51 8.84
C LEU A 188 -15.19 4.91 8.41
N GLN A 189 -14.92 6.20 8.20
CA GLN A 189 -13.58 6.66 7.83
C GLN A 189 -12.56 6.41 8.94
N ARG A 190 -12.96 6.60 10.21
CA ARG A 190 -12.11 6.34 11.36
C ARG A 190 -11.84 4.84 11.53
N ASP A 191 -12.86 4.01 11.40
CA ASP A 191 -12.74 2.56 11.53
C ASP A 191 -11.94 1.96 10.36
N SER A 192 -12.12 2.48 9.15
CA SER A 192 -11.32 2.11 7.99
C SER A 192 -9.85 2.50 8.19
N LEU A 193 -9.56 3.72 8.63
CA LEU A 193 -8.19 4.19 8.84
C LEU A 193 -7.45 3.38 9.91
N THR A 194 -8.11 3.10 11.03
CA THR A 194 -7.54 2.28 12.12
C THR A 194 -7.25 0.87 11.64
N SER A 195 -8.19 0.26 10.91
CA SER A 195 -7.99 -1.07 10.30
C SER A 195 -6.83 -1.08 9.30
N THR A 196 -6.75 -0.09 8.41
CA THR A 196 -5.65 0.00 7.44
C THR A 196 -4.29 0.19 8.11
N ARG A 197 -4.21 0.98 9.18
CA ARG A 197 -2.97 1.15 9.95
C ARG A 197 -2.51 -0.14 10.60
N LYS A 198 -3.45 -0.89 11.20
CA LYS A 198 -3.14 -2.19 11.79
C LYS A 198 -2.61 -3.17 10.75
N LEU A 199 -3.27 -3.27 9.60
CA LEU A 199 -2.83 -4.14 8.51
C LEU A 199 -1.44 -3.74 7.97
N ALA A 200 -1.18 -2.43 7.84
CA ALA A 200 0.13 -1.96 7.40
C ALA A 200 1.25 -2.31 8.39
N LEU A 201 1.00 -2.19 9.69
CA LEU A 201 1.93 -2.64 10.73
C LEU A 201 2.17 -4.15 10.62
N GLU A 202 1.08 -4.92 10.47
CA GLU A 202 1.15 -6.38 10.33
C GLU A 202 1.99 -6.81 9.12
N ASP A 203 1.74 -6.22 7.95
CA ASP A 203 2.54 -6.43 6.74
C ASP A 203 4.03 -6.13 6.95
N GLU A 204 4.35 -5.01 7.62
CA GLU A 204 5.74 -4.61 7.84
C GLU A 204 6.46 -5.59 8.77
N ILE A 205 5.82 -6.00 9.87
CA ILE A 205 6.39 -6.94 10.84
C ILE A 205 6.56 -8.33 10.25
N TRP A 206 5.55 -8.86 9.54
CA TRP A 206 5.67 -10.13 8.84
C TRP A 206 6.82 -10.11 7.83
N LEU A 207 6.98 -9.03 7.05
CA LEU A 207 8.09 -8.90 6.11
C LEU A 207 9.47 -9.00 6.81
N ARG A 208 9.63 -8.41 8.00
CA ARG A 208 10.90 -8.51 8.77
C ARG A 208 11.13 -9.91 9.28
N VAL A 209 10.12 -10.53 9.88
CA VAL A 209 10.17 -11.92 10.36
C VAL A 209 10.54 -12.88 9.23
N PHE A 210 9.87 -12.80 8.07
CA PHE A 210 10.18 -13.62 6.90
C PHE A 210 11.60 -13.39 6.38
N THR A 211 12.09 -12.15 6.40
CA THR A 211 13.44 -11.83 5.93
C THR A 211 14.48 -12.51 6.82
N VAL A 212 14.36 -12.36 8.15
CA VAL A 212 15.27 -13.02 9.10
C VAL A 212 15.19 -14.54 8.95
N ALA A 213 13.99 -15.09 8.88
CA ALA A 213 13.79 -16.54 8.73
C ALA A 213 14.42 -17.10 7.44
N LYS A 214 14.37 -16.36 6.32
CA LYS A 214 15.05 -16.77 5.08
C LYS A 214 16.58 -16.81 5.22
N HIS A 215 17.17 -15.92 6.01
CA HIS A 215 18.59 -16.01 6.34
C HIS A 215 18.88 -17.23 7.22
N LEU A 216 18.08 -17.45 8.27
CA LEU A 216 18.19 -18.61 9.15
C LEU A 216 18.07 -19.95 8.41
N GLN A 217 17.19 -20.04 7.41
CA GLN A 217 17.03 -21.26 6.59
C GLN A 217 18.30 -21.63 5.82
N ARG A 218 19.14 -20.63 5.47
CA ARG A 218 20.40 -20.82 4.74
C ARG A 218 21.59 -21.05 5.66
N ALA A 219 21.43 -20.81 6.96
CA ALA A 219 22.48 -20.92 7.95
C ALA A 219 23.23 -22.26 7.82
N GLY A 220 24.56 -22.21 7.86
CA GLY A 220 25.43 -23.38 7.80
C GLY A 220 25.65 -23.97 6.40
N TYR A 221 24.99 -23.47 5.36
CA TYR A 221 25.23 -23.96 4.00
C TYR A 221 26.70 -23.71 3.60
N CYS A 222 27.35 -24.75 3.08
CA CYS A 222 28.72 -24.72 2.60
C CYS A 222 28.89 -25.70 1.42
N HIS A 223 29.58 -25.27 0.37
CA HIS A 223 29.98 -26.19 -0.70
C HIS A 223 31.23 -26.98 -0.31
N GLY A 224 31.03 -28.05 0.48
CA GLY A 224 32.13 -28.88 1.00
C GLY A 224 32.16 -28.86 2.53
N SER A 225 33.31 -28.52 3.11
CA SER A 225 33.48 -28.45 4.57
C SER A 225 34.01 -27.09 4.98
N CYS A 226 33.14 -26.29 5.58
CA CYS A 226 33.47 -25.00 6.19
C CYS A 226 33.71 -25.20 7.70
N THR A 227 34.58 -24.39 8.28
CA THR A 227 34.90 -24.48 9.72
C THR A 227 34.17 -23.40 10.51
N GLY A 228 33.51 -23.80 11.61
CA GLY A 228 32.79 -22.92 12.52
C GLY A 228 31.28 -23.21 12.58
N GLU A 229 30.55 -22.43 13.37
CA GLU A 229 29.10 -22.57 13.53
C GLU A 229 28.35 -21.74 12.49
N GLY A 230 27.42 -22.35 11.74
CA GLY A 230 26.63 -21.65 10.71
C GLY A 230 25.64 -20.61 11.25
N LEU A 231 25.34 -20.68 12.54
CA LEU A 231 24.40 -19.82 13.25
C LEU A 231 24.87 -19.59 14.68
N GLU A 232 25.02 -18.34 15.06
CA GLU A 232 25.25 -17.91 16.44
C GLU A 232 23.99 -17.19 16.95
N ILE A 233 23.46 -17.63 18.10
CA ILE A 233 22.32 -16.99 18.79
C ILE A 233 22.86 -16.46 20.12
N VAL A 234 22.81 -15.14 20.30
CA VAL A 234 23.37 -14.45 21.48
C VAL A 234 22.25 -13.94 22.38
N GLY A 235 22.53 -13.84 23.68
CA GLY A 235 21.59 -13.30 24.66
C GLY A 235 20.38 -14.22 24.84
N GLN A 236 19.18 -13.67 24.72
CA GLN A 236 17.94 -14.45 24.74
C GLN A 236 17.46 -14.80 23.32
N GLY A 237 18.30 -14.60 22.30
CA GLY A 237 17.93 -14.66 20.88
C GLY A 237 17.54 -13.31 20.30
N ASP A 238 17.83 -12.22 21.01
CA ASP A 238 17.67 -10.83 20.60
C ASP A 238 18.78 -10.34 19.68
N CYS A 239 19.83 -11.15 19.49
CA CYS A 239 20.79 -11.02 18.41
C CYS A 239 21.15 -12.37 17.80
N VAL A 240 21.23 -12.42 16.47
CA VAL A 240 21.68 -13.58 15.72
C VAL A 240 22.68 -13.20 14.65
N ILE A 241 23.69 -14.04 14.44
CA ILE A 241 24.64 -13.94 13.34
C ILE A 241 24.55 -15.23 12.53
N VAL A 242 24.30 -15.08 11.23
CA VAL A 242 24.09 -16.18 10.31
C VAL A 242 25.18 -16.15 9.25
N GLN A 243 25.70 -17.32 8.90
CA GLN A 243 26.67 -17.44 7.82
C GLN A 243 26.36 -18.59 6.88
N TRP A 244 26.60 -18.36 5.59
CA TRP A 244 26.42 -19.35 4.53
C TRP A 244 27.32 -19.00 3.34
N ASP A 245 27.84 -20.02 2.66
CA ASP A 245 28.66 -19.86 1.45
C ASP A 245 27.77 -19.37 0.28
N ALA A 246 27.81 -18.06 -0.03
CA ALA A 246 26.93 -17.46 -1.04
C ALA A 246 27.41 -17.69 -2.49
N ASN A 247 28.70 -17.97 -2.68
CA ASN A 247 29.33 -18.17 -3.98
C ASN A 247 29.68 -19.63 -4.30
N SER A 248 29.44 -20.53 -3.35
CA SER A 248 29.69 -21.96 -3.45
C SER A 248 31.16 -22.30 -3.67
N ASN A 249 32.08 -21.50 -3.11
CA ASN A 249 33.52 -21.73 -3.21
C ASN A 249 34.07 -22.65 -2.09
N GLY A 250 33.22 -23.07 -1.14
CA GLY A 250 33.59 -23.92 -0.01
C GLY A 250 34.24 -23.20 1.17
N ILE A 251 34.15 -21.87 1.21
CA ILE A 251 34.70 -21.00 2.25
C ILE A 251 33.62 -19.99 2.64
N TRP A 252 33.52 -19.63 3.92
CA TRP A 252 32.69 -18.51 4.34
C TRP A 252 33.49 -17.21 4.25
N ASP A 253 33.22 -16.44 3.20
CA ASP A 253 33.95 -15.21 2.90
C ASP A 253 33.51 -14.07 3.85
N ARG A 254 34.47 -13.52 4.60
CA ARG A 254 34.23 -12.38 5.51
C ARG A 254 34.54 -11.02 4.86
N GLU A 255 35.38 -11.02 3.84
CA GLU A 255 35.78 -9.84 3.12
C GLU A 255 35.63 -10.03 1.61
N PRO A 256 35.25 -8.99 0.85
CA PRO A 256 34.87 -7.65 1.32
C PRO A 256 33.50 -7.65 2.01
N VAL A 257 33.28 -6.75 2.99
CA VAL A 257 32.05 -6.70 3.82
C VAL A 257 30.76 -6.67 2.97
N LYS A 258 30.77 -6.03 1.80
CA LYS A 258 29.60 -5.96 0.90
C LYS A 258 29.18 -7.32 0.33
N GLU A 259 30.13 -8.24 0.19
CA GLU A 259 29.93 -9.58 -0.35
C GLU A 259 30.06 -10.64 0.74
N SER A 260 30.20 -10.22 2.01
CA SER A 260 30.37 -11.16 3.11
C SER A 260 29.19 -12.12 3.20
N ASP A 261 29.57 -13.38 3.42
CA ASP A 261 28.74 -14.53 3.71
C ASP A 261 28.10 -14.49 5.11
N GLN A 262 28.42 -13.46 5.90
CA GLN A 262 27.89 -13.25 7.24
C GLN A 262 26.86 -12.11 7.27
N ILE A 263 25.78 -12.28 8.02
CA ILE A 263 24.83 -11.21 8.32
C ILE A 263 24.32 -11.34 9.76
N GLY A 264 24.23 -10.20 10.45
CA GLY A 264 23.68 -10.10 11.78
C GLY A 264 22.31 -9.44 11.78
N PHE A 265 21.47 -9.82 12.74
CA PHE A 265 20.25 -9.12 13.12
C PHE A 265 20.26 -8.92 14.64
N ARG A 266 19.90 -7.73 15.11
CA ARG A 266 19.78 -7.46 16.54
C ARG A 266 18.64 -6.51 16.85
N LEU A 267 18.11 -6.61 18.05
CA LEU A 267 17.24 -5.59 18.63
C LEU A 267 18.06 -4.62 19.48
N LYS A 268 17.97 -3.32 19.18
CA LYS A 268 18.61 -2.28 19.98
C LYS A 268 17.72 -1.04 20.06
N GLU A 269 17.47 -0.56 21.28
CA GLU A 269 16.66 0.65 21.53
C GLU A 269 15.29 0.61 20.80
N HIS A 270 14.61 -0.54 20.85
CA HIS A 270 13.34 -0.81 20.17
C HIS A 270 13.36 -0.78 18.64
N VAL A 271 14.54 -0.88 18.04
CA VAL A 271 14.73 -0.92 16.59
C VAL A 271 15.38 -2.23 16.21
N LEU A 272 14.81 -2.91 15.23
CA LEU A 272 15.47 -4.01 14.56
C LEU A 272 16.54 -3.45 13.63
N GLU A 273 17.78 -3.91 13.81
CA GLU A 273 18.94 -3.52 13.01
C GLU A 273 19.55 -4.74 12.29
N THR A 274 20.25 -4.49 11.19
CA THR A 274 21.02 -5.51 10.45
C THR A 274 22.42 -5.02 10.14
N LEU A 275 23.37 -5.96 10.03
CA LEU A 275 24.74 -5.66 9.63
C LEU A 275 25.30 -6.81 8.79
N ARG A 276 25.73 -6.52 7.57
CA ARG A 276 26.48 -7.49 6.77
C ARG A 276 27.95 -7.55 7.25
N GLY A 277 28.54 -8.73 7.29
CA GLY A 277 29.87 -8.96 7.86
C GLY A 277 29.91 -8.79 9.38
N ALA A 278 28.78 -8.96 10.07
CA ALA A 278 28.72 -8.86 11.52
C ALA A 278 29.55 -9.98 12.17
N THR A 279 30.54 -9.59 12.97
CA THR A 279 31.38 -10.53 13.75
C THR A 279 31.03 -10.54 15.23
N SER A 280 30.23 -9.57 15.69
CA SER A 280 29.72 -9.49 17.05
C SER A 280 28.38 -8.76 17.08
N CYS A 281 27.56 -9.04 18.08
CA CYS A 281 26.30 -8.34 18.33
C CYS A 281 26.49 -6.90 18.84
N GLU A 282 27.70 -6.54 19.23
CA GLU A 282 28.05 -5.21 19.73
C GLU A 282 28.67 -4.33 18.64
N GLY A 283 28.75 -3.03 18.94
CA GLY A 283 29.43 -2.06 18.08
C GLY A 283 28.49 -1.24 17.17
N LYS A 284 29.14 -0.52 16.25
CA LYS A 284 28.55 0.50 15.37
C LYS A 284 28.46 0.01 13.92
N GLY A 285 27.77 0.75 13.06
CA GLY A 285 27.66 0.44 11.63
C GLY A 285 26.43 -0.40 11.24
N TRP A 286 25.55 -0.66 12.21
CA TRP A 286 24.30 -1.37 11.99
C TRP A 286 23.26 -0.48 11.31
N ASP A 287 22.59 -1.03 10.30
CA ASP A 287 21.53 -0.37 9.55
C ASP A 287 20.17 -0.66 10.17
N LYS A 288 19.37 0.39 10.40
CA LYS A 288 18.01 0.27 10.93
C LYS A 288 17.08 -0.27 9.85
N VAL A 289 16.46 -1.43 10.09
CA VAL A 289 15.52 -2.04 9.14
C VAL A 289 14.06 -1.77 9.48
N THR A 290 13.80 -1.14 10.62
CA THR A 290 12.48 -0.67 11.05
C THR A 290 12.52 0.85 11.26
N ASN A 291 11.42 1.54 10.97
CA ASN A 291 11.34 2.99 11.15
C ASN A 291 11.09 3.35 12.64
N PRO A 292 12.06 3.92 13.36
CA PRO A 292 11.92 4.23 14.79
C PRO A 292 10.87 5.30 15.10
N ASP A 293 10.42 6.06 14.10
CA ASP A 293 9.39 7.09 14.25
C ASP A 293 7.97 6.55 14.01
N ALA A 294 7.84 5.33 13.49
CA ALA A 294 6.56 4.70 13.21
C ALA A 294 6.32 3.45 14.05
N ILE A 295 7.36 2.66 14.32
CA ILE A 295 7.28 1.33 14.92
C ILE A 295 8.21 1.22 16.10
N ILE A 296 7.73 0.57 17.15
CA ILE A 296 8.50 0.15 18.33
C ILE A 296 8.53 -1.37 18.30
N ILE A 297 9.74 -1.95 18.26
CA ILE A 297 9.94 -3.39 18.42
C ILE A 297 10.18 -3.66 19.90
N ASP A 298 9.23 -4.30 20.56
CA ASP A 298 9.33 -4.64 21.99
C ASP A 298 10.07 -5.96 22.19
N THR A 299 9.91 -6.90 21.25
CA THR A 299 10.57 -8.20 21.31
C THR A 299 10.98 -8.64 19.92
N PHE A 300 12.21 -9.10 19.80
CA PHE A 300 12.72 -9.89 18.69
C PHE A 300 13.48 -11.03 19.31
N GLN A 301 13.10 -12.26 18.96
CA GLN A 301 13.70 -13.44 19.52
C GLN A 301 13.81 -14.54 18.47
N VAL A 302 14.99 -15.13 18.35
CA VAL A 302 15.20 -16.36 17.59
C VAL A 302 15.43 -17.51 18.56
N THR A 303 14.58 -18.53 18.49
CA THR A 303 14.75 -19.76 19.27
C THR A 303 15.17 -20.91 18.37
N ARG A 304 16.02 -21.79 18.90
CA ARG A 304 16.42 -23.06 18.28
C ARG A 304 15.80 -24.21 19.05
N GLN A 305 15.11 -25.09 18.34
CA GLN A 305 14.59 -26.35 18.86
C GLN A 305 15.26 -27.51 18.13
N ASP A 306 16.16 -28.20 18.84
CA ASP A 306 16.76 -29.42 18.33
C ASP A 306 15.79 -30.59 18.46
N VAL A 307 15.64 -31.36 17.38
CA VAL A 307 14.78 -32.53 17.33
C VAL A 307 15.65 -33.73 17.01
N SER A 308 15.67 -34.73 17.90
CA SER A 308 16.51 -35.92 17.72
C SER A 308 16.21 -36.60 16.38
N GLY A 309 17.24 -36.74 15.53
CA GLY A 309 17.14 -37.38 14.21
C GLY A 309 16.66 -36.47 13.07
N PHE A 310 16.43 -35.17 13.33
CA PHE A 310 16.02 -34.20 12.31
C PHE A 310 16.85 -32.92 12.43
N SER A 311 16.88 -32.13 11.36
CA SER A 311 17.45 -30.79 11.39
C SER A 311 16.69 -29.89 12.39
N PRO A 312 17.37 -28.97 13.09
CA PRO A 312 16.73 -28.10 14.07
C PRO A 312 15.67 -27.21 13.44
N VAL A 313 14.65 -26.88 14.21
CA VAL A 313 13.65 -25.86 13.85
C VAL A 313 14.06 -24.54 14.49
N LEU A 314 14.14 -23.49 13.66
CA LEU A 314 14.44 -22.13 14.09
C LEU A 314 13.17 -21.31 13.99
N THR A 315 12.78 -20.65 15.09
CA THR A 315 11.58 -19.82 15.14
C THR A 315 11.96 -18.38 15.40
N VAL A 316 11.48 -17.47 14.54
CA VAL A 316 11.60 -16.02 14.73
C VAL A 316 10.29 -15.51 15.30
N ASN A 317 10.36 -14.91 16.48
CA ASN A 317 9.26 -14.24 17.16
C ASN A 317 9.50 -12.74 17.18
N MET A 318 8.46 -11.96 16.89
CA MET A 318 8.51 -10.50 16.92
C MET A 318 7.23 -9.93 17.51
N HIS A 319 7.38 -9.08 18.53
CA HIS A 319 6.30 -8.26 19.09
C HIS A 319 6.60 -6.79 18.79
N ALA A 320 5.62 -6.09 18.23
CA ALA A 320 5.79 -4.70 17.85
C ALA A 320 4.50 -3.89 18.04
N ALA A 321 4.68 -2.59 18.29
CA ALA A 321 3.61 -1.62 18.46
C ALA A 321 3.77 -0.42 17.52
N SER A 322 2.65 0.17 17.13
CA SER A 322 2.64 1.48 16.46
C SER A 322 3.00 2.58 17.44
N LYS A 323 3.98 3.42 17.09
CA LYS A 323 4.38 4.58 17.91
C LYS A 323 3.26 5.63 18.00
N ALA A 324 2.43 5.74 16.95
CA ALA A 324 1.32 6.68 16.89
C ALA A 324 0.08 6.20 17.66
N ASP A 325 -0.07 4.90 17.85
CA ASP A 325 -1.15 4.28 18.61
C ASP A 325 -0.64 2.99 19.29
N PRO A 326 -0.12 3.08 20.53
CA PRO A 326 0.48 1.94 21.23
C PRO A 326 -0.48 0.79 21.53
N GLN A 327 -1.80 0.97 21.35
CA GLN A 327 -2.78 -0.11 21.46
C GLN A 327 -2.81 -0.98 20.19
N THR A 328 -2.30 -0.47 19.07
CA THR A 328 -2.15 -1.24 17.83
C THR A 328 -0.84 -2.03 17.91
N VAL A 329 -0.96 -3.28 18.37
CA VAL A 329 0.14 -4.24 18.49
C VAL A 329 0.01 -5.37 17.47
N VAL A 330 1.15 -5.95 17.11
CA VAL A 330 1.25 -7.11 16.22
C VAL A 330 2.25 -8.11 16.80
N ASP A 331 1.83 -9.37 16.81
CA ASP A 331 2.66 -10.53 17.09
C ASP A 331 2.85 -11.32 15.79
N ALA A 332 4.10 -11.61 15.45
CA ALA A 332 4.43 -12.45 14.31
C ALA A 332 5.41 -13.55 14.74
N SER A 333 5.14 -14.77 14.30
CA SER A 333 5.99 -15.94 14.54
C SER A 333 6.12 -16.75 13.26
N TYR A 334 7.34 -17.06 12.86
CA TYR A 334 7.59 -17.88 11.69
C TYR A 334 8.74 -18.86 11.93
N SER A 335 8.56 -20.10 11.50
CA SER A 335 9.53 -21.18 11.72
C SER A 335 10.10 -21.70 10.41
N VAL A 336 11.39 -22.02 10.42
CA VAL A 336 12.13 -22.61 9.31
C VAL A 336 12.99 -23.78 9.81
N THR A 337 13.24 -24.75 8.94
CA THR A 337 14.18 -25.83 9.21
C THR A 337 15.61 -25.37 8.87
N GLY A 338 16.55 -25.53 9.81
CA GLY A 338 17.97 -25.28 9.61
C GLY A 338 18.65 -26.51 9.00
N SER A 339 18.42 -26.78 7.71
CA SER A 339 18.85 -28.04 7.07
C SER A 339 20.36 -28.28 7.05
N ASN A 340 21.18 -27.25 7.28
CA ASN A 340 22.64 -27.33 7.25
C ASN A 340 23.28 -27.12 8.66
N LEU A 341 22.49 -27.24 9.73
CA LEU A 341 22.90 -27.00 11.13
C LEU A 341 22.87 -28.23 12.02
#